data_AF-A0A7V5WQ04-F1
#
_entry.id   AF-A0A7V5WQ04-F1
#
_cell.length_a   1.000
_cell.length_b   1.000
_cell.length_c   1.000
_cell.angle_alpha   90.00
_cell.angle_beta   90.00
_cell.angle_gamma   90.00
#
_symmetry.space_group_name_H-M   'P 1'
#
loop_
_entity.id
_entity.type
_entity.pdbx_description
1 polymer ?
#
loop_
_entity_poly.entity_id
_entity_poly.type
_entity_poly.pdbx_seq_one_letter_code
_entity_poly.pdbx_strand_id
1 'polypeptide(L)'
;MPPYLKLLGANQAVLDSQTTNIKLGRPSSLLIYLACKNKEVKRSELAFLYHPEQNRDSAFKYLRLLIYRAKKIDWAKDLKTGQHHLELTIKTDCYEFNEAILEKNWLKAIELYKGDFLKNFSLAKAATFNTWLELEREQYKQKYRLALNKQIEIYDSQENFQASADLAIKVYNLDKLDETALQNCLYKLYFAQQKDLALKYYQEFTKILAKELDIEPLESSQKLIQEIKYGKLSQDKISPTAKTTLPYQNTHFVGRKNELSELNKLLARPDCRLLTINAIGGMGKTRLALELAKAQAANFADGVFFIALSEANSREQIVQEIAKSLNIKLNPKQPTDSQLFEQLSTKQSLLILDNFEHLLEHNALISELLTKLEKLKLVITSRVPVNIPSEWLFDLHGLDYSQENSEAITLFANAIKRQDPKFQINSSNLEIVGQIAKKLAGLPLALELAASWKNSYS
;
A
#
# COMPACT_ATOMS: atom_id res chain seq x y z
N MET A 1 -14.70 -35.46 1.49
CA MET A 1 -13.67 -34.45 1.88
C MET A 1 -14.39 -33.16 2.27
N PRO A 2 -13.85 -32.30 3.16
CA PRO A 2 -14.49 -31.01 3.42
C PRO A 2 -14.54 -30.20 2.12
N PRO A 3 -15.61 -29.42 1.89
CA PRO A 3 -15.73 -28.62 0.68
C PRO A 3 -14.59 -27.59 0.59
N TYR A 4 -14.11 -27.31 -0.63
CA TYR A 4 -13.07 -26.32 -0.90
C TYR A 4 -13.53 -25.35 -1.99
N LEU A 5 -13.33 -24.05 -1.79
CA LEU A 5 -13.71 -23.03 -2.76
C LEU A 5 -12.49 -22.42 -3.45
N LYS A 6 -12.56 -22.31 -4.79
CA LYS A 6 -11.63 -21.58 -5.64
C LYS A 6 -12.27 -20.26 -6.07
N LEU A 7 -11.90 -19.16 -5.42
CA LEU A 7 -12.52 -17.85 -5.56
C LEU A 7 -11.59 -16.80 -6.19
N LEU A 8 -10.29 -17.06 -6.28
CA LEU A 8 -9.31 -16.20 -6.96
C LEU A 8 -9.21 -16.57 -8.44
N GLY A 9 -10.25 -16.28 -9.20
CA GLY A 9 -10.34 -16.53 -10.65
C GLY A 9 -11.62 -17.25 -11.07
N ALA A 10 -11.61 -18.59 -11.08
CA ALA A 10 -12.61 -19.40 -11.78
C ALA A 10 -13.97 -19.58 -11.07
N ASN A 11 -14.10 -19.21 -9.79
CA ASN A 11 -15.33 -19.32 -8.99
C ASN A 11 -15.90 -20.76 -8.94
N GLN A 12 -15.13 -21.70 -8.38
CA GLN A 12 -15.46 -23.12 -8.37
C GLN A 12 -15.57 -23.68 -6.94
N ALA A 13 -16.41 -24.68 -6.76
CA ALA A 13 -16.48 -25.49 -5.54
C ALA A 13 -15.99 -26.91 -5.85
N VAL A 14 -15.11 -27.42 -5.00
CA VAL A 14 -14.62 -28.80 -5.03
C VAL A 14 -15.33 -29.57 -3.92
N LEU A 15 -16.15 -30.55 -4.32
CA LEU A 15 -16.96 -31.40 -3.47
C LEU A 15 -16.68 -32.85 -3.85
N ASP A 16 -16.22 -33.67 -2.90
CA ASP A 16 -15.94 -35.10 -3.11
C ASP A 16 -15.16 -35.40 -4.41
N SER A 17 -14.09 -34.62 -4.63
CA SER A 17 -13.20 -34.67 -5.80
C SER A 17 -13.81 -34.24 -7.13
N GLN A 18 -15.06 -33.77 -7.16
CA GLN A 18 -15.69 -33.13 -8.31
C GLN A 18 -15.57 -31.61 -8.22
N THR A 19 -15.15 -30.97 -9.32
CA THR A 19 -15.09 -29.51 -9.42
C THR A 19 -16.30 -29.00 -10.19
N THR A 20 -17.07 -28.09 -9.58
CA THR A 20 -18.26 -27.49 -10.19
C THR A 20 -18.17 -25.96 -10.15
N ASN A 21 -18.68 -25.30 -11.19
CA ASN A 21 -18.75 -23.84 -11.21
C ASN A 21 -19.83 -23.36 -10.23
N ILE A 22 -19.50 -22.39 -9.38
CA ILE A 22 -20.44 -21.81 -8.44
C ILE A 22 -21.40 -20.91 -9.24
N LYS A 23 -22.71 -21.21 -9.17
CA LYS A 23 -23.74 -20.30 -9.68
C LYS A 23 -23.82 -19.08 -8.78
N LEU A 24 -23.10 -18.02 -9.16
CA LEU A 24 -23.02 -16.79 -8.37
C LEU A 24 -24.37 -16.06 -8.32
N GLY A 25 -24.77 -15.67 -7.12
CA GLY A 25 -25.98 -14.92 -6.84
C GLY A 25 -26.05 -14.57 -5.36
N ARG A 26 -27.14 -13.92 -4.93
CA ARG A 26 -27.26 -13.47 -3.53
C ARG A 26 -27.09 -14.60 -2.50
N PRO A 27 -27.64 -15.82 -2.68
CA PRO A 27 -27.45 -16.90 -1.71
C PRO A 27 -26.01 -17.38 -1.62
N SER A 28 -25.31 -17.57 -2.76
CA SER A 28 -23.91 -18.03 -2.77
C SER A 28 -22.96 -16.95 -2.28
N SER A 29 -23.24 -15.66 -2.59
CA SER A 29 -22.42 -14.54 -2.12
C SER A 29 -22.47 -14.39 -0.60
N LEU A 30 -23.59 -14.74 0.05
CA LEU A 30 -23.69 -14.75 1.50
C LEU A 30 -22.73 -15.77 2.10
N LEU A 31 -22.74 -16.99 1.55
CA LEU A 31 -21.87 -18.05 2.01
C LEU A 31 -20.40 -17.72 1.75
N ILE A 32 -20.05 -17.19 0.57
CA ILE A 32 -18.69 -16.75 0.24
C ILE A 32 -18.23 -15.64 1.20
N TYR A 33 -19.09 -14.65 1.48
CA TYR A 33 -18.76 -13.60 2.46
C TYR A 33 -18.41 -14.18 3.83
N LEU A 34 -19.23 -15.11 4.33
CA LEU A 34 -18.99 -15.79 5.61
C LEU A 34 -17.70 -16.62 5.58
N ALA A 35 -17.47 -17.36 4.48
CA ALA A 35 -16.27 -18.15 4.26
C ALA A 35 -14.98 -17.30 4.30
N CYS A 36 -14.99 -16.13 3.65
CA CYS A 36 -13.86 -15.22 3.64
C CYS A 36 -13.62 -14.55 5.01
N LYS A 37 -14.68 -14.29 5.79
CA LYS A 37 -14.53 -13.73 7.15
C LYS A 37 -14.00 -14.76 8.15
N ASN A 38 -14.30 -16.04 7.95
CA ASN A 38 -13.88 -17.17 8.79
C ASN A 38 -14.07 -16.92 10.30
N LYS A 39 -15.18 -16.24 10.65
CA LYS A 39 -15.58 -15.89 12.02
C LYS A 39 -17.09 -15.67 12.08
N GLU A 40 -17.61 -15.52 13.30
CA GLU A 40 -19.01 -15.15 13.49
C GLU A 40 -19.31 -13.74 12.95
N VAL A 41 -20.38 -13.63 12.16
CA VAL A 41 -20.85 -12.36 11.57
C VAL A 41 -22.25 -12.03 12.07
N LYS A 42 -22.47 -10.78 12.47
CA LYS A 42 -23.76 -10.32 12.98
C LYS A 42 -24.83 -10.31 11.90
N ARG A 43 -26.04 -10.75 12.23
CA ARG A 43 -27.21 -10.67 11.33
C ARG A 43 -27.56 -9.23 10.94
N SER A 44 -27.35 -8.26 11.83
CA SER A 44 -27.54 -6.83 11.52
C SER A 44 -26.58 -6.34 10.43
N GLU A 45 -25.31 -6.75 10.50
CA GLU A 45 -24.29 -6.45 9.49
C GLU A 45 -24.68 -7.06 8.14
N LEU A 46 -25.08 -8.33 8.11
CA LEU A 46 -25.52 -9.00 6.88
C LEU A 46 -26.79 -8.39 6.30
N ALA A 47 -27.76 -8.01 7.14
CA ALA A 47 -28.98 -7.35 6.69
C ALA A 47 -28.64 -6.02 5.99
N PHE A 48 -27.74 -5.22 6.57
CA PHE A 48 -27.27 -3.97 6.01
C PHE A 48 -26.44 -4.17 4.73
N LEU A 49 -25.57 -5.18 4.69
CA LEU A 49 -24.72 -5.51 3.55
C LEU A 49 -25.54 -5.77 2.27
N TYR A 50 -26.67 -6.46 2.41
CA TYR A 50 -27.53 -6.84 1.28
C TYR A 50 -28.66 -5.84 0.98
N HIS A 51 -29.18 -5.12 1.99
CA HIS A 51 -30.30 -4.18 1.86
C HIS A 51 -30.12 -2.94 2.74
N PRO A 52 -29.24 -2.01 2.36
CA PRO A 52 -28.93 -0.83 3.18
C PRO A 52 -30.07 0.19 3.24
N GLU A 53 -30.98 0.24 2.27
CA GLU A 53 -32.03 1.28 2.16
C GLU A 53 -33.39 0.91 2.74
N GLN A 54 -33.55 -0.31 3.27
CA GLN A 54 -34.83 -0.74 3.85
C GLN A 54 -34.88 -0.52 5.36
N ASN A 55 -36.09 -0.39 5.89
CA ASN A 55 -36.30 -0.44 7.34
C ASN A 55 -35.81 -1.78 7.91
N ARG A 56 -35.44 -1.76 9.20
CA ARG A 56 -34.79 -2.89 9.88
C ARG A 56 -35.58 -4.19 9.70
N ASP A 57 -36.89 -4.17 9.92
CA ASP A 57 -37.72 -5.38 9.85
C ASP A 57 -37.76 -6.03 8.47
N SER A 58 -37.83 -5.22 7.41
CA SER A 58 -37.82 -5.73 6.02
C SER A 58 -36.46 -6.33 5.66
N ALA A 59 -35.36 -5.69 6.07
CA ALA A 59 -34.00 -6.20 5.84
C ALA A 59 -33.76 -7.54 6.56
N PHE A 60 -34.23 -7.69 7.80
CA PHE A 60 -34.14 -8.96 8.52
C PHE A 60 -35.07 -10.04 7.93
N LYS A 61 -36.27 -9.68 7.46
CA LYS A 61 -37.17 -10.62 6.75
C LYS A 61 -36.52 -11.13 5.46
N TYR A 62 -35.90 -10.24 4.69
CA TYR A 62 -35.14 -10.62 3.51
C TYR A 62 -33.96 -11.54 3.86
N LEU A 63 -33.18 -11.20 4.90
CA LEU A 63 -32.04 -12.01 5.33
C LEU A 63 -32.47 -13.43 5.71
N ARG A 64 -33.62 -13.62 6.38
CA ARG A 64 -34.16 -14.96 6.68
C ARG A 64 -34.41 -15.78 5.41
N LEU A 65 -35.05 -15.17 4.40
CA LEU A 65 -35.27 -15.83 3.11
C LEU A 65 -33.96 -16.14 2.38
N LEU A 66 -32.98 -15.23 2.47
CA LEU A 66 -31.66 -15.41 1.88
C LEU A 66 -30.94 -16.61 2.51
N ILE A 67 -30.94 -16.70 3.84
CA ILE A 67 -30.34 -17.82 4.58
C ILE A 67 -31.03 -19.14 4.21
N TYR A 68 -32.36 -19.16 4.14
CA TYR A 68 -33.10 -20.35 3.72
C TYR A 68 -32.69 -20.84 2.33
N ARG A 69 -32.49 -19.92 1.38
CA ARG A 69 -32.01 -20.26 0.03
C ARG A 69 -30.53 -20.69 0.04
N ALA A 70 -29.70 -20.05 0.85
CA ALA A 70 -28.28 -20.36 0.96
C ALA A 70 -28.06 -21.79 1.51
N LYS A 71 -28.89 -22.24 2.47
CA LYS A 71 -28.86 -23.61 3.00
C LYS A 71 -29.12 -24.71 1.96
N LYS A 72 -29.70 -24.37 0.80
CA LYS A 72 -29.96 -25.33 -0.28
C LYS A 72 -28.76 -25.54 -1.21
N ILE A 73 -27.65 -24.82 -0.99
CA ILE A 73 -26.44 -24.96 -1.79
C ILE A 73 -25.62 -26.13 -1.23
N ASP A 74 -25.15 -27.03 -2.10
CA ASP A 74 -24.55 -28.32 -1.71
C ASP A 74 -23.32 -28.20 -0.81
N TRP A 75 -22.55 -27.13 -0.94
CA TRP A 75 -21.36 -26.84 -0.12
C TRP A 75 -21.65 -26.00 1.14
N ALA A 76 -22.93 -25.73 1.46
CA ALA A 76 -23.34 -24.95 2.63
C ALA A 76 -23.59 -25.78 3.91
N LYS A 77 -23.16 -27.05 3.93
CA LYS A 77 -23.47 -28.03 5.00
C LYS A 77 -23.06 -27.56 6.39
N ASP A 78 -21.94 -26.83 6.49
CA ASP A 78 -21.39 -26.34 7.76
C ASP A 78 -21.86 -24.92 8.14
N LEU A 79 -22.94 -24.42 7.51
CA LEU A 79 -23.50 -23.12 7.85
C LEU A 79 -24.18 -23.17 9.22
N LYS A 80 -23.54 -22.58 10.23
CA LYS A 80 -24.11 -22.41 11.56
C LYS A 80 -24.99 -21.17 11.60
N THR A 81 -26.22 -21.34 12.09
CA THR A 81 -27.20 -20.25 12.23
C THR A 81 -27.60 -20.06 13.68
N GLY A 82 -26.96 -19.13 14.39
CA GLY A 82 -27.34 -18.73 15.75
C GLY A 82 -28.51 -17.75 15.78
N GLN A 83 -28.89 -17.26 16.95
CA GLN A 83 -29.98 -16.27 17.09
C GLN A 83 -29.59 -14.89 16.51
N HIS A 84 -28.34 -14.47 16.75
CA HIS A 84 -27.84 -13.15 16.33
C HIS A 84 -26.71 -13.20 15.30
N HIS A 85 -26.09 -14.37 15.09
CA HIS A 85 -24.89 -14.52 14.26
C HIS A 85 -25.03 -15.65 13.23
N LEU A 86 -24.20 -15.60 12.20
CA LEU A 86 -23.94 -16.70 11.28
C LEU A 86 -22.43 -16.95 11.19
N GLU A 87 -22.08 -18.20 10.97
CA GLU A 87 -20.70 -18.63 10.75
C GLU A 87 -20.70 -19.71 9.67
N LEU A 88 -19.72 -19.65 8.77
CA LEU A 88 -19.43 -20.73 7.83
C LEU A 88 -17.92 -20.95 7.80
N THR A 89 -17.48 -22.12 8.24
CA THR A 89 -16.07 -22.53 8.18
C THR A 89 -15.90 -23.43 6.96
N ILE A 90 -15.19 -22.94 5.94
CA ILE A 90 -14.90 -23.69 4.72
C ILE A 90 -13.52 -23.28 4.22
N LYS A 91 -12.75 -24.25 3.71
CA LYS A 91 -11.43 -23.94 3.16
C LYS A 91 -11.57 -23.22 1.82
N THR A 92 -10.74 -22.21 1.61
CA THR A 92 -10.74 -21.41 0.38
C THR A 92 -9.31 -21.15 -0.07
N ASP A 93 -9.11 -21.00 -1.38
CA ASP A 93 -7.86 -20.51 -1.95
C ASP A 93 -7.49 -19.12 -1.42
N CYS A 94 -8.48 -18.30 -1.07
CA CYS A 94 -8.31 -17.00 -0.42
C CYS A 94 -7.62 -17.12 0.96
N TYR A 95 -8.05 -18.07 1.78
CA TYR A 95 -7.42 -18.35 3.06
C TYR A 95 -5.97 -18.83 2.84
N GLU A 96 -5.77 -19.82 1.98
CA GLU A 96 -4.43 -20.37 1.69
C GLU A 96 -3.49 -19.33 1.09
N PHE A 97 -4.01 -18.40 0.29
CA PHE A 97 -3.27 -17.28 -0.26
C PHE A 97 -2.81 -16.33 0.85
N ASN A 98 -3.71 -15.95 1.77
CA ASN A 98 -3.35 -15.07 2.88
C ASN A 98 -2.33 -15.72 3.82
N GLU A 99 -2.46 -17.02 4.11
CA GLU A 99 -1.48 -17.77 4.89
C GLU A 99 -0.12 -17.81 4.18
N ALA A 100 -0.10 -18.07 2.86
CA ALA A 100 1.14 -18.07 2.09
C ALA A 100 1.85 -16.71 2.12
N ILE A 101 1.10 -15.60 2.13
CA ILE A 101 1.66 -14.25 2.30
C ILE A 101 2.28 -14.09 3.70
N LEU A 102 1.59 -14.53 4.77
CA LEU A 102 2.08 -14.43 6.15
C LEU A 102 3.34 -15.27 6.38
N GLU A 103 3.37 -16.48 5.81
CA GLU A 103 4.51 -17.40 5.84
C GLU A 103 5.65 -16.97 4.91
N LYS A 104 5.49 -15.89 4.14
CA LYS A 104 6.42 -15.43 3.09
C LYS A 104 6.69 -16.48 2.02
N ASN A 105 5.76 -17.41 1.81
CA ASN A 105 5.79 -18.38 0.73
C ASN A 105 5.23 -17.75 -0.56
N TRP A 106 6.04 -16.89 -1.18
CA TRP A 106 5.62 -16.07 -2.31
C TRP A 106 5.21 -16.91 -3.52
N LEU A 107 5.92 -18.00 -3.81
CA LEU A 107 5.57 -18.89 -4.93
C LEU A 107 4.18 -19.51 -4.78
N LYS A 108 3.85 -20.01 -3.58
CA LYS A 108 2.51 -20.55 -3.31
C LYS A 108 1.44 -19.47 -3.45
N ALA A 109 1.67 -18.27 -2.93
CA ALA A 109 0.75 -17.15 -3.10
C ALA A 109 0.54 -16.80 -4.59
N ILE A 110 1.63 -16.76 -5.38
CA ILE A 110 1.57 -16.48 -6.82
C ILE A 110 0.81 -17.57 -7.56
N GLU A 111 0.98 -18.84 -7.17
CA GLU A 111 0.29 -19.96 -7.78
C GLU A 111 -1.21 -19.94 -7.49
N LEU A 112 -1.62 -19.60 -6.27
CA LEU A 112 -3.02 -19.56 -5.85
C LEU A 112 -3.83 -18.45 -6.53
N TYR A 113 -3.22 -17.31 -6.83
CA TYR A 113 -3.90 -16.20 -7.49
C TYR A 113 -4.00 -16.44 -9.01
N LYS A 114 -5.18 -16.89 -9.50
CA LYS A 114 -5.44 -17.10 -10.94
C LYS A 114 -6.25 -15.97 -11.60
N GLY A 115 -6.71 -15.00 -10.82
CA GLY A 115 -7.47 -13.84 -11.29
C GLY A 115 -8.26 -13.19 -10.17
N ASP A 116 -9.02 -12.15 -10.52
CA ASP A 116 -9.75 -11.36 -9.53
C ASP A 116 -10.70 -12.19 -8.68
N PHE A 117 -10.76 -11.84 -7.39
CA PHE A 117 -11.70 -12.42 -6.45
C PHE A 117 -13.13 -12.25 -6.96
N LEU A 118 -13.87 -13.36 -7.06
CA LEU A 118 -15.21 -13.39 -7.67
C LEU A 118 -15.27 -12.67 -9.02
N LYS A 119 -14.35 -13.00 -9.93
CA LYS A 119 -14.24 -12.37 -11.25
C LYS A 119 -15.61 -12.24 -11.95
N ASN A 120 -15.87 -11.07 -12.53
CA ASN A 120 -17.09 -10.73 -13.28
C ASN A 120 -18.41 -10.81 -12.48
N PHE A 121 -18.34 -10.72 -11.15
CA PHE A 121 -19.52 -10.74 -10.30
C PHE A 121 -19.86 -9.38 -9.71
N SER A 122 -21.15 -9.05 -9.66
CA SER A 122 -21.71 -7.95 -8.88
C SER A 122 -23.17 -8.27 -8.54
N LEU A 123 -23.70 -7.60 -7.52
CA LEU A 123 -25.10 -7.72 -7.12
C LEU A 123 -25.88 -6.46 -7.44
N ALA A 124 -26.94 -6.59 -8.25
CA ALA A 124 -27.87 -5.51 -8.47
C ALA A 124 -28.55 -5.09 -7.14
N LYS A 125 -28.73 -3.78 -6.93
CA LYS A 125 -29.39 -3.21 -5.75
C LYS A 125 -28.78 -3.64 -4.40
N ALA A 126 -27.47 -3.88 -4.35
CA ALA A 126 -26.73 -4.18 -3.13
C ALA A 126 -25.39 -3.42 -3.12
N ALA A 127 -25.48 -2.09 -3.06
CA ALA A 127 -24.32 -1.19 -3.17
C ALA A 127 -23.24 -1.50 -2.12
N THR A 128 -23.62 -1.69 -0.86
CA THR A 128 -22.68 -2.01 0.23
C THR A 128 -21.91 -3.30 -0.01
N PHE A 129 -22.57 -4.35 -0.50
CA PHE A 129 -21.90 -5.59 -0.88
C PHE A 129 -20.91 -5.38 -2.03
N ASN A 130 -21.29 -4.64 -3.07
CA ASN A 130 -20.40 -4.38 -4.20
C ASN A 130 -19.20 -3.55 -3.77
N THR A 131 -19.37 -2.56 -2.89
CA THR A 131 -18.25 -1.79 -2.33
C THR A 131 -17.29 -2.69 -1.54
N TRP A 132 -17.81 -3.58 -0.69
CA TRP A 132 -16.97 -4.57 -0.01
C TRP A 132 -16.22 -5.46 -1.02
N LEU A 133 -16.92 -5.92 -2.06
CA LEU A 133 -16.34 -6.79 -3.08
C LEU A 133 -15.18 -6.12 -3.84
N GLU A 134 -15.34 -4.86 -4.26
CA GLU A 134 -14.25 -4.12 -4.92
C GLU A 134 -13.05 -3.90 -3.98
N LEU A 135 -13.30 -3.60 -2.70
CA LEU A 135 -12.23 -3.47 -1.71
C LEU A 135 -11.45 -4.77 -1.51
N GLU A 136 -12.13 -5.93 -1.45
CA GLU A 136 -11.46 -7.23 -1.32
C GLU A 136 -10.64 -7.57 -2.58
N ARG A 137 -11.19 -7.31 -3.78
CA ARG A 137 -10.46 -7.51 -5.04
C ARG A 137 -9.16 -6.72 -5.07
N GLU A 138 -9.23 -5.43 -4.72
CA GLU A 138 -8.06 -4.57 -4.67
C GLU A 138 -7.04 -5.06 -3.63
N GLN A 139 -7.50 -5.49 -2.45
CA GLN A 139 -6.62 -6.08 -1.44
C GLN A 139 -5.87 -7.32 -1.92
N TYR A 140 -6.56 -8.27 -2.58
CA TYR A 140 -5.89 -9.46 -3.11
C TYR A 140 -4.91 -9.11 -4.24
N LYS A 141 -5.28 -8.17 -5.12
CA LYS A 141 -4.41 -7.68 -6.19
C LYS A 141 -3.13 -7.05 -5.65
N GLN A 142 -3.22 -6.23 -4.59
CA GLN A 142 -2.07 -5.62 -3.94
C GLN A 142 -1.15 -6.65 -3.26
N LYS A 143 -1.73 -7.63 -2.55
CA LYS A 143 -0.95 -8.72 -1.94
C LYS A 143 -0.27 -9.60 -3.01
N TYR A 144 -0.95 -9.84 -4.13
CA TYR A 144 -0.37 -10.57 -5.25
C TYR A 144 0.80 -9.82 -5.88
N ARG A 145 0.66 -8.51 -6.09
CA ARG A 145 1.75 -7.63 -6.54
C ARG A 145 2.95 -7.68 -5.60
N LEU A 146 2.70 -7.63 -4.28
CA LEU A 146 3.76 -7.79 -3.27
C LEU A 146 4.48 -9.13 -3.41
N ALA A 147 3.75 -10.23 -3.52
CA ALA A 147 4.33 -11.56 -3.67
C ALA A 147 5.18 -11.67 -4.94
N LEU A 148 4.69 -11.15 -6.08
CA LEU A 148 5.45 -11.10 -7.32
C LEU A 148 6.77 -10.34 -7.15
N ASN A 149 6.72 -9.12 -6.59
CA ASN A 149 7.92 -8.30 -6.37
C ASN A 149 8.93 -8.99 -5.43
N LYS A 150 8.45 -9.60 -4.34
CA LYS A 150 9.32 -10.35 -3.42
C LYS A 150 9.94 -11.59 -4.05
N GLN A 151 9.21 -12.27 -4.92
CA GLN A 151 9.77 -13.40 -5.65
C GLN A 151 10.75 -12.97 -6.75
N ILE A 152 10.53 -11.82 -7.40
CA ILE A 152 11.48 -11.20 -8.33
C ILE A 152 12.81 -10.90 -7.61
N GLU A 153 12.77 -10.27 -6.42
CA GLU A 153 13.96 -10.01 -5.60
C GLU A 153 14.76 -11.30 -5.34
N ILE A 154 14.07 -12.40 -5.03
CA ILE A 154 14.70 -13.71 -4.82
C ILE A 154 15.34 -14.23 -6.10
N TYR A 155 14.62 -14.22 -7.23
CA TYR A 155 15.16 -14.70 -8.51
C TYR A 155 16.32 -13.84 -9.02
N ASP A 156 16.28 -12.53 -8.82
CA ASP A 156 17.39 -11.63 -9.13
C ASP A 156 18.64 -12.00 -8.32
N SER A 157 18.49 -12.27 -7.02
CA SER A 157 19.61 -12.67 -6.15
C SER A 157 20.21 -14.04 -6.50
N GLN A 158 19.44 -14.87 -7.21
CA GLN A 158 19.84 -16.18 -7.70
C GLN A 158 20.31 -16.13 -9.17
N GLU A 159 20.38 -14.93 -9.76
CA GLU A 159 20.70 -14.71 -11.18
C GLU A 159 19.75 -15.47 -12.14
N ASN A 160 18.55 -15.81 -11.68
CA ASN A 160 17.53 -16.45 -12.50
C ASN A 160 16.72 -15.38 -13.27
N PHE A 161 17.40 -14.76 -14.24
CA PHE A 161 16.86 -13.62 -14.99
C PHE A 161 15.60 -13.98 -15.80
N GLN A 162 15.52 -15.22 -16.30
CA GLN A 162 14.35 -15.70 -17.02
C GLN A 162 13.10 -15.71 -16.13
N ALA A 163 13.17 -16.35 -14.95
CA ALA A 163 12.03 -16.41 -14.04
C ALA A 163 11.69 -15.02 -13.47
N SER A 164 12.70 -14.18 -13.24
CA SER A 164 12.50 -12.77 -12.85
C SER A 164 11.72 -11.98 -13.91
N ALA A 165 12.09 -12.11 -15.18
CA ALA A 165 11.39 -11.47 -16.30
C ALA A 165 9.94 -11.97 -16.44
N ASP A 166 9.71 -13.27 -16.32
CA ASP A 166 8.36 -13.86 -16.39
C ASP A 166 7.43 -13.31 -15.29
N LEU A 167 7.95 -13.05 -14.09
CA LEU A 167 7.19 -12.41 -13.02
C LEU A 167 7.03 -10.91 -13.22
N ALA A 168 8.05 -10.21 -13.71
CA ALA A 168 7.96 -8.77 -13.98
C ALA A 168 6.91 -8.45 -15.05
N ILE A 169 6.75 -9.33 -16.06
CA ILE A 169 5.64 -9.27 -17.02
C ILE A 169 4.30 -9.37 -16.29
N LYS A 170 4.15 -10.27 -15.32
CA LYS A 170 2.90 -10.39 -14.54
C LYS A 170 2.61 -9.12 -13.75
N VAL A 171 3.63 -8.50 -13.15
CA VAL A 171 3.47 -7.22 -12.43
C VAL A 171 2.99 -6.13 -13.38
N TYR A 172 3.61 -5.96 -14.54
CA TYR A 172 3.20 -4.97 -15.54
C TYR A 172 1.76 -5.21 -16.04
N ASN A 173 1.34 -6.46 -16.21
CA ASN A 173 -0.02 -6.78 -16.64
C ASN A 173 -1.10 -6.51 -15.58
N LEU A 174 -0.74 -6.24 -14.32
CA LEU A 174 -1.72 -5.81 -13.30
C LEU A 174 -2.21 -4.39 -13.54
N ASP A 175 -1.36 -3.52 -14.09
CA ASP A 175 -1.67 -2.14 -14.44
C ASP A 175 -0.82 -1.72 -15.63
N LYS A 176 -1.44 -1.70 -16.82
CA LYS A 176 -0.75 -1.37 -18.07
C LYS A 176 -0.37 0.10 -18.20
N LEU A 177 -0.85 0.95 -17.29
CA LEU A 177 -0.47 2.37 -17.20
C LEU A 177 0.66 2.61 -16.18
N ASP A 178 1.08 1.58 -15.44
CA ASP A 178 2.18 1.68 -14.47
C ASP A 178 3.54 1.66 -15.18
N GLU A 179 4.05 2.85 -15.45
CA GLU A 179 5.32 3.03 -16.14
C GLU A 179 6.53 2.52 -15.35
N THR A 180 6.47 2.57 -14.01
CA THR A 180 7.53 2.00 -13.15
C THR A 180 7.57 0.48 -13.27
N ALA A 181 6.39 -0.17 -13.30
CA ALA A 181 6.29 -1.61 -13.54
C ALA A 181 6.80 -1.98 -14.94
N LEU A 182 6.51 -1.15 -15.95
CA LEU A 182 7.08 -1.31 -17.30
C LEU A 182 8.60 -1.23 -17.27
N GLN A 183 9.20 -0.19 -16.68
CA GLN A 183 10.66 -0.03 -16.64
C GLN A 183 11.34 -1.24 -16.00
N ASN A 184 10.80 -1.74 -14.88
CA ASN A 184 11.30 -2.95 -14.24
C ASN A 184 11.19 -4.16 -15.18
N CYS A 185 10.03 -4.35 -15.83
CA CYS A 185 9.82 -5.42 -16.82
C CYS A 185 10.84 -5.36 -17.97
N LEU A 186 11.05 -4.19 -18.58
CA LEU A 186 12.01 -3.98 -19.66
C LEU A 186 13.44 -4.31 -19.22
N TYR A 187 13.81 -3.90 -18.01
CA TYR A 187 15.10 -4.23 -17.42
C TYR A 187 15.28 -5.74 -17.28
N LYS A 188 14.32 -6.44 -16.67
CA LYS A 188 14.41 -7.90 -16.49
C LYS A 188 14.47 -8.64 -17.83
N LEU A 189 13.67 -8.21 -18.81
CA LEU A 189 13.69 -8.78 -20.15
C LEU A 189 15.05 -8.62 -20.84
N TYR A 190 15.73 -7.49 -20.63
CA TYR A 190 17.07 -7.29 -21.16
C TYR A 190 18.08 -8.33 -20.60
N PHE A 191 18.12 -8.52 -19.26
CA PHE A 191 19.03 -9.51 -18.65
C PHE A 191 18.65 -10.95 -18.94
N ALA A 192 17.37 -11.22 -19.18
CA ALA A 192 16.89 -12.50 -19.70
C ALA A 192 17.22 -12.71 -21.19
N GLN A 193 17.95 -11.80 -21.84
CA GLN A 193 18.27 -11.81 -23.26
C GLN A 193 17.05 -11.78 -24.19
N GLN A 194 15.91 -11.27 -23.71
CA GLN A 194 14.65 -11.14 -24.44
C GLN A 194 14.41 -9.72 -24.93
N LYS A 195 15.40 -9.15 -25.63
CA LYS A 195 15.37 -7.77 -26.12
C LYS A 195 14.16 -7.47 -27.01
N ASP A 196 13.81 -8.38 -27.92
CA ASP A 196 12.69 -8.18 -28.84
C ASP A 196 11.35 -8.07 -28.10
N LEU A 197 11.20 -8.83 -27.02
CA LEU A 197 10.02 -8.76 -26.17
C LEU A 197 9.98 -7.46 -25.37
N ALA A 198 11.12 -6.97 -24.88
CA ALA A 198 11.21 -5.65 -24.24
C ALA A 198 10.78 -4.52 -25.19
N LEU A 199 11.28 -4.54 -26.44
CA LEU A 199 10.90 -3.57 -27.47
C LEU A 199 9.39 -3.62 -27.77
N LYS A 200 8.82 -4.83 -27.83
CA LYS A 200 7.39 -5.02 -28.04
C LYS A 200 6.56 -4.41 -26.90
N TYR A 201 6.89 -4.69 -25.63
CA TYR A 201 6.14 -4.13 -24.50
C TYR A 201 6.19 -2.60 -24.44
N TYR A 202 7.34 -2.00 -24.73
CA TYR A 202 7.46 -0.55 -24.80
C TYR A 202 6.62 0.05 -25.95
N GLN A 203 6.58 -0.61 -27.12
CA GLN A 203 5.73 -0.20 -28.24
C GLN A 203 4.22 -0.35 -27.93
N GLU A 204 3.84 -1.36 -27.17
CA GLU A 204 2.45 -1.51 -26.72
C GLU A 204 2.09 -0.42 -25.71
N PHE A 205 2.97 -0.14 -24.75
CA PHE A 205 2.76 0.91 -23.75
C PHE A 205 2.63 2.31 -24.37
N THR A 206 3.51 2.68 -25.28
CA THR A 206 3.44 3.96 -26.02
C THR A 206 2.10 4.14 -26.74
N LYS A 207 1.59 3.07 -27.38
CA LYS A 207 0.26 3.09 -28.02
C LYS A 207 -0.87 3.28 -27.01
N ILE A 208 -0.77 2.67 -25.84
CA ILE A 208 -1.76 2.82 -24.76
C ILE A 208 -1.74 4.26 -24.23
N LEU A 209 -0.58 4.81 -23.88
CA LEU A 209 -0.46 6.19 -23.38
C LEU A 209 -0.99 7.22 -24.38
N ALA A 210 -0.59 7.11 -25.65
CA ALA A 210 -1.07 8.02 -26.69
C ALA A 210 -2.60 7.93 -26.88
N LYS A 211 -3.16 6.72 -26.81
CA LYS A 211 -4.60 6.49 -27.00
C LYS A 211 -5.44 6.91 -25.80
N GLU A 212 -4.99 6.62 -24.58
CA GLU A 212 -5.79 6.77 -23.36
C GLU A 212 -5.53 8.10 -22.64
N LEU A 213 -4.33 8.66 -22.75
CA LEU A 213 -3.90 9.82 -21.96
C LEU A 213 -3.32 10.97 -22.81
N ASP A 214 -3.08 10.78 -24.11
CA ASP A 214 -2.47 11.77 -25.02
C ASP A 214 -1.14 12.33 -24.50
N ILE A 215 -0.35 11.47 -23.86
CA ILE A 215 0.99 11.79 -23.34
C ILE A 215 2.04 10.83 -23.89
N GLU A 216 3.30 11.27 -23.89
CA GLU A 216 4.45 10.43 -24.16
C GLU A 216 4.97 9.73 -22.89
N PRO A 217 5.67 8.59 -23.01
CA PRO A 217 6.39 7.99 -21.90
C PRO A 217 7.44 8.93 -21.30
N LEU A 218 7.73 8.76 -20.01
CA LEU A 218 8.78 9.46 -19.29
C LEU A 218 10.14 9.36 -20.00
N GLU A 219 10.94 10.43 -19.92
CA GLU A 219 12.30 10.45 -20.47
C GLU A 219 13.16 9.28 -19.98
N SER A 220 12.98 8.85 -18.74
CA SER A 220 13.69 7.70 -18.16
C SER A 220 13.36 6.40 -18.90
N SER A 221 12.09 6.18 -19.29
CA SER A 221 11.67 5.04 -20.11
C SER A 221 12.20 5.13 -21.54
N GLN A 222 12.21 6.34 -22.11
CA GLN A 222 12.77 6.58 -23.44
C GLN A 222 14.29 6.30 -23.47
N LYS A 223 15.02 6.75 -22.45
CA LYS A 223 16.46 6.46 -22.28
C LYS A 223 16.70 4.96 -22.09
N LEU A 224 15.92 4.30 -21.23
CA LEU A 224 16.02 2.87 -20.97
C LEU A 224 15.87 2.05 -22.26
N ILE A 225 14.84 2.33 -23.07
CA ILE A 225 14.63 1.58 -24.30
C ILE A 225 15.74 1.84 -25.34
N GLN A 226 16.33 3.03 -25.36
CA GLN A 226 17.50 3.30 -26.19
C GLN A 226 18.72 2.49 -25.72
N GLU A 227 19.00 2.45 -24.41
CA GLU A 227 20.08 1.63 -23.85
C GLU A 227 19.90 0.13 -24.19
N ILE A 228 18.65 -0.38 -24.10
CA ILE A 228 18.28 -1.75 -24.52
C ILE A 228 18.54 -1.96 -26.01
N LYS A 229 18.13 -1.00 -26.87
CA LYS A 229 18.35 -1.07 -28.33
C LYS A 229 19.84 -1.18 -28.69
N TYR A 230 20.71 -0.48 -27.98
CA TYR A 230 22.14 -0.46 -28.27
C TYR A 230 22.97 -1.46 -27.44
N GLY A 231 22.35 -2.23 -26.54
CA GLY A 231 23.06 -3.23 -25.72
C GLY A 231 24.01 -2.62 -24.68
N LYS A 232 23.71 -1.42 -24.18
CA LYS A 232 24.59 -0.64 -23.29
C LYS A 232 24.23 -0.73 -21.81
N LEU A 233 23.33 -1.62 -21.43
CA LEU A 233 22.91 -1.80 -20.04
C LEU A 233 23.94 -2.66 -19.29
N SER A 234 24.62 -2.06 -18.31
CA SER A 234 25.53 -2.76 -17.40
C SER A 234 24.78 -3.47 -16.28
N GLN A 235 25.29 -4.64 -15.86
CA GLN A 235 24.80 -5.39 -14.70
C GLN A 235 24.90 -4.60 -13.38
N ASP A 236 25.82 -3.64 -13.24
CA ASP A 236 25.88 -2.79 -12.03
C ASP A 236 24.62 -1.93 -11.80
N LYS A 237 23.71 -1.86 -12.79
CA LYS A 237 22.38 -1.26 -12.68
C LYS A 237 21.27 -2.27 -12.28
N ILE A 238 21.59 -3.45 -11.71
CA ILE A 238 20.58 -4.49 -11.39
C ILE A 238 19.42 -3.91 -10.56
N SER A 239 18.29 -3.76 -11.26
CA SER A 239 16.97 -3.22 -10.89
C SER A 239 16.79 -1.69 -10.94
N PRO A 240 15.96 -1.16 -11.86
CA PRO A 240 15.21 0.08 -11.67
C PRO A 240 13.94 -0.16 -10.84
N THR A 241 13.92 -1.17 -9.97
CA THR A 241 13.23 -0.94 -8.72
C THR A 241 14.10 0.06 -8.00
N ALA A 242 13.77 1.36 -8.04
CA ALA A 242 14.20 2.25 -6.97
C ALA A 242 14.03 1.45 -5.68
N LYS A 243 15.13 1.12 -4.98
CA LYS A 243 15.08 0.33 -3.75
C LYS A 243 14.27 1.16 -2.77
N THR A 244 12.98 0.91 -2.74
CA THR A 244 11.99 1.76 -2.08
C THR A 244 11.43 0.93 -0.93
N THR A 245 12.12 0.98 0.20
CA THR A 245 11.64 0.34 1.44
C THR A 245 10.72 1.33 2.13
N LEU A 246 9.51 1.55 1.60
CA LEU A 246 8.50 2.40 2.22
C LEU A 246 7.39 1.54 2.83
N PRO A 247 7.02 1.73 4.10
CA PRO A 247 5.90 1.03 4.72
C PRO A 247 4.60 1.35 3.98
N TYR A 248 3.80 0.31 3.72
CA TYR A 248 2.46 0.46 3.17
C TYR A 248 1.56 1.24 4.12
N GLN A 249 0.63 2.03 3.58
CA GLN A 249 -0.22 2.92 4.36
C GLN A 249 -1.69 2.54 4.17
N ASN A 250 -2.34 2.15 5.28
CA ASN A 250 -3.69 1.57 5.30
C ASN A 250 -4.84 2.58 5.12
N THR A 251 -4.51 3.88 5.03
CA THR A 251 -5.49 4.97 4.93
C THR A 251 -5.14 5.87 3.76
N HIS A 252 -6.14 6.46 3.10
CA HIS A 252 -5.91 7.43 2.04
C HIS A 252 -5.24 8.68 2.62
N PHE A 253 -4.22 9.19 1.94
CA PHE A 253 -3.62 10.46 2.29
C PHE A 253 -4.59 11.58 1.88
N VAL A 254 -4.90 12.47 2.81
CA VAL A 254 -5.85 13.58 2.59
C VAL A 254 -5.09 14.89 2.66
N GLY A 255 -5.20 15.68 1.60
CA GLY A 255 -4.69 17.04 1.57
C GLY A 255 -3.17 17.15 1.43
N ARG A 256 -2.63 18.27 1.90
CA ARG A 256 -1.22 18.64 1.96
C ARG A 256 -0.49 18.75 0.63
N LYS A 257 -1.20 19.17 -0.41
CA LYS A 257 -0.60 19.39 -1.74
C LYS A 257 0.43 20.52 -1.72
N ASN A 258 0.16 21.58 -0.94
CA ASN A 258 1.05 22.73 -0.84
C ASN A 258 2.33 22.35 -0.11
N GLU A 259 2.22 21.68 1.05
CA GLU A 259 3.36 21.23 1.84
C GLU A 259 4.21 20.22 1.05
N LEU A 260 3.58 19.27 0.36
CA LEU A 260 4.31 18.37 -0.54
C LEU A 260 5.02 19.14 -1.66
N SER A 261 4.38 20.14 -2.28
CA SER A 261 5.01 20.96 -3.32
C SER A 261 6.23 21.71 -2.78
N GLU A 262 6.12 22.32 -1.60
CA GLU A 262 7.20 23.05 -0.94
C GLU A 262 8.36 22.12 -0.54
N LEU A 263 8.05 20.98 0.09
CA LEU A 263 9.04 19.98 0.46
C LEU A 263 9.77 19.42 -0.78
N ASN A 264 9.04 19.18 -1.88
CA ASN A 264 9.65 18.76 -3.15
C ASN A 264 10.59 19.84 -3.71
N LYS A 265 10.19 21.12 -3.66
CA LYS A 265 11.04 22.25 -4.10
C LYS A 265 12.30 22.36 -3.23
N LEU A 266 12.18 22.23 -1.91
CA LEU A 266 13.31 22.22 -0.99
C LEU A 266 14.26 21.06 -1.30
N LEU A 267 13.75 19.83 -1.40
CA LEU A 267 14.57 18.65 -1.73
C LEU A 267 15.19 18.70 -3.13
N ALA A 268 14.63 19.45 -4.08
CA ALA A 268 15.25 19.63 -5.39
C ALA A 268 16.50 20.52 -5.32
N ARG A 269 16.66 21.35 -4.28
CA ARG A 269 17.82 22.24 -4.17
C ARG A 269 19.09 21.46 -3.81
N PRO A 270 20.24 21.70 -4.47
CA PRO A 270 21.49 21.00 -4.16
C PRO A 270 22.01 21.23 -2.72
N ASP A 271 21.77 22.41 -2.15
CA ASP A 271 22.18 22.82 -0.79
C ASP A 271 21.30 22.23 0.32
N CYS A 272 20.06 21.82 0.00
CA CYS A 272 19.17 21.15 0.93
C CYS A 272 19.47 19.64 0.97
N ARG A 273 20.44 19.27 1.82
CA ARG A 273 20.83 17.86 2.06
C ARG A 273 20.26 17.28 3.36
N LEU A 274 19.87 18.13 4.30
CA LEU A 274 19.11 17.77 5.48
C LEU A 274 17.85 18.62 5.57
N LEU A 275 16.70 17.95 5.64
CA LEU A 275 15.40 18.58 5.80
C LEU A 275 14.67 17.95 6.98
N THR A 276 14.33 18.74 7.99
CA THR A 276 13.58 18.28 9.16
C THR A 276 12.13 18.73 9.06
N ILE A 277 11.21 17.77 8.98
CA ILE A 277 9.77 18.01 9.14
C ILE A 277 9.49 18.09 10.64
N ASN A 278 9.26 19.29 11.13
CA ASN A 278 9.05 19.59 12.54
C ASN A 278 7.58 19.85 12.84
N ALA A 279 7.04 19.17 13.86
CA ALA A 279 5.66 19.35 14.30
C ALA A 279 5.39 18.65 15.62
N ILE A 280 4.32 19.02 16.31
CA ILE A 280 3.83 18.27 17.47
C ILE A 280 3.38 16.83 17.10
N GLY A 281 3.17 15.99 18.11
CA GLY A 281 2.65 14.64 17.93
C GLY A 281 1.28 14.63 17.25
N GLY A 282 1.00 13.64 16.39
CA GLY A 282 -0.29 13.51 15.71
C GLY A 282 -0.52 14.45 14.52
N MET A 283 0.45 15.31 14.18
CA MET A 283 0.41 16.18 12.99
C MET A 283 0.63 15.47 11.66
N GLY A 284 0.92 14.16 11.66
CA GLY A 284 1.10 13.39 10.43
C GLY A 284 2.46 13.57 9.73
N LYS A 285 3.53 13.92 10.47
CA LYS A 285 4.90 14.05 9.92
C LYS A 285 5.36 12.82 9.16
N THR A 286 5.25 11.64 9.79
CA THR A 286 5.56 10.34 9.18
C THR A 286 4.78 10.11 7.90
N ARG A 287 3.47 10.39 7.92
CA ARG A 287 2.60 10.23 6.75
C ARG A 287 3.02 11.15 5.60
N LEU A 288 3.34 12.42 5.89
CA LEU A 288 3.82 13.40 4.91
C LEU A 288 5.18 13.01 4.35
N ALA A 289 6.12 12.60 5.19
CA ALA A 289 7.45 12.15 4.78
C ALA A 289 7.38 10.95 3.83
N LEU A 290 6.48 9.99 4.11
CA LEU A 290 6.28 8.83 3.23
C LEU A 290 5.70 9.20 1.87
N GLU A 291 4.76 10.14 1.81
CA GLU A 291 4.24 10.63 0.52
C GLU A 291 5.30 11.44 -0.25
N LEU A 292 6.13 12.21 0.45
CA LEU A 292 7.29 12.87 -0.13
C LEU A 292 8.27 11.84 -0.72
N ALA A 293 8.60 10.78 0.01
CA ALA A 293 9.48 9.72 -0.48
C ALA A 293 8.94 9.02 -1.72
N LYS A 294 7.63 8.73 -1.77
CA LYS A 294 7.01 8.15 -2.96
C LYS A 294 7.18 9.07 -4.18
N ALA A 295 6.95 10.37 -4.01
CA ALA A 295 7.13 11.37 -5.07
C ALA A 295 8.59 11.51 -5.51
N GLN A 296 9.53 11.27 -4.60
CA GLN A 296 10.97 11.38 -4.85
C GLN A 296 11.64 10.10 -5.35
N ALA A 297 10.94 8.97 -5.39
CA ALA A 297 11.52 7.66 -5.71
C ALA A 297 12.31 7.65 -7.03
N ALA A 298 11.86 8.39 -8.04
CA ALA A 298 12.53 8.49 -9.35
C ALA A 298 13.78 9.39 -9.37
N ASN A 299 13.97 10.26 -8.37
CA ASN A 299 15.04 11.25 -8.34
C ASN A 299 16.33 10.75 -7.65
N PHE A 300 16.27 9.58 -7.00
CA PHE A 300 17.39 8.99 -6.27
C PHE A 300 17.75 7.64 -6.88
N ALA A 301 18.82 7.61 -7.67
CA ALA A 301 19.23 6.44 -8.45
C ALA A 301 19.46 5.19 -7.60
N ASP A 302 19.91 5.35 -6.36
CA ASP A 302 20.20 4.25 -5.44
C ASP A 302 19.06 3.97 -4.45
N GLY A 303 17.94 4.69 -4.56
CA GLY A 303 16.69 4.42 -3.85
C GLY A 303 16.32 5.40 -2.73
N VAL A 304 15.14 5.16 -2.18
CA VAL A 304 14.54 5.95 -1.09
C VAL A 304 14.12 5.02 0.03
N PHE A 305 14.65 5.26 1.23
CA PHE A 305 14.52 4.32 2.34
C PHE A 305 13.83 4.99 3.52
N PHE A 306 12.84 4.31 4.11
CA PHE A 306 12.26 4.72 5.39
C PHE A 306 12.88 3.91 6.53
N ILE A 307 13.39 4.62 7.54
CA ILE A 307 14.04 4.06 8.72
C ILE A 307 13.20 4.46 9.93
N ALA A 308 12.48 3.51 10.50
CA ALA A 308 11.75 3.71 11.75
C ALA A 308 12.74 3.64 12.92
N LEU A 309 12.91 4.75 13.65
CA LEU A 309 13.85 4.79 14.78
C LEU A 309 13.14 4.77 16.13
N SER A 310 11.86 4.41 16.20
CA SER A 310 11.07 4.40 17.44
C SER A 310 11.61 3.50 18.55
N GLU A 311 12.42 2.50 18.21
CA GLU A 311 13.02 1.55 19.18
C GLU A 311 14.54 1.75 19.35
N ALA A 312 15.15 2.65 18.59
CA ALA A 312 16.58 2.94 18.70
C ALA A 312 16.83 3.85 19.93
N ASN A 313 17.93 3.62 20.64
CA ASN A 313 18.32 4.40 21.81
C ASN A 313 19.85 4.61 21.88
N SER A 314 20.58 4.19 20.85
CA SER A 314 22.02 4.38 20.75
C SER A 314 22.44 4.65 19.32
N ARG A 315 23.63 5.25 19.15
CA ARG A 315 24.26 5.46 17.84
C ARG A 315 24.35 4.17 17.04
N GLU A 316 24.77 3.08 17.66
CA GLU A 316 24.92 1.77 17.01
C GLU A 316 23.57 1.23 16.52
N GLN A 317 22.50 1.39 17.32
CA GLN A 317 21.16 0.96 16.93
C GLN A 317 20.61 1.76 15.75
N ILE A 318 20.87 3.07 15.68
CA ILE A 318 20.52 3.90 14.52
C ILE A 318 21.20 3.35 13.26
N VAL A 319 22.51 3.11 13.35
CA VAL A 319 23.30 2.59 12.22
C VAL A 319 22.82 1.20 11.79
N GLN A 320 22.45 0.33 12.75
CA GLN A 320 21.89 -0.98 12.47
C GLN A 320 20.53 -0.90 11.76
N GLU A 321 19.63 -0.03 12.19
CA GLU A 321 18.32 0.15 11.54
C GLU A 321 18.45 0.75 10.13
N ILE A 322 19.41 1.67 9.91
CA ILE A 322 19.77 2.15 8.57
C ILE A 322 20.26 0.97 7.72
N ALA A 323 21.28 0.24 8.17
CA ALA A 323 21.86 -0.87 7.42
C ALA A 323 20.82 -1.94 7.08
N LYS A 324 19.96 -2.30 8.03
CA LYS A 324 18.83 -3.23 7.86
C LYS A 324 17.85 -2.75 6.80
N SER A 325 17.47 -1.48 6.82
CA SER A 325 16.53 -0.89 5.84
C SER A 325 17.10 -0.86 4.42
N LEU A 326 18.43 -0.77 4.31
CA LEU A 326 19.18 -0.79 3.04
C LEU A 326 19.61 -2.20 2.62
N ASN A 327 19.28 -3.23 3.41
CA ASN A 327 19.75 -4.61 3.23
C ASN A 327 21.29 -4.74 3.17
N ILE A 328 22.01 -3.92 3.93
CA ILE A 328 23.47 -3.98 4.07
C ILE A 328 23.82 -4.99 5.16
N LYS A 329 24.62 -5.99 4.80
CA LYS A 329 25.16 -6.97 5.76
C LYS A 329 26.38 -6.36 6.45
N LEU A 330 26.26 -6.15 7.76
CA LEU A 330 27.35 -5.64 8.60
C LEU A 330 28.16 -6.80 9.16
N ASN A 331 29.49 -6.71 9.06
CA ASN A 331 30.42 -7.62 9.70
C ASN A 331 30.60 -7.21 11.18
N PRO A 332 30.27 -8.07 12.16
CA PRO A 332 30.39 -7.73 13.57
C PRO A 332 31.84 -7.54 14.05
N LYS A 333 32.85 -7.93 13.25
CA LYS A 333 34.28 -7.77 13.58
C LYS A 333 34.86 -6.41 13.18
N GLN A 334 34.09 -5.56 12.53
CA GLN A 334 34.51 -4.24 12.06
C GLN A 334 33.58 -3.16 12.62
N PRO A 335 34.05 -1.90 12.78
CA PRO A 335 33.19 -0.80 13.19
C PRO A 335 32.00 -0.63 12.23
N THR A 336 30.79 -0.58 12.80
CA THR A 336 29.52 -0.56 12.05
C THR A 336 29.40 0.69 11.17
N ASP A 337 29.81 1.84 11.70
CA ASP A 337 29.73 3.15 11.04
C ASP A 337 30.58 3.20 9.78
N SER A 338 31.84 2.73 9.86
CA SER A 338 32.76 2.74 8.73
C SER A 338 32.24 1.90 7.57
N GLN A 339 31.67 0.72 7.86
CA GLN A 339 31.07 -0.13 6.85
C GLN A 339 29.85 0.52 6.20
N LEU A 340 28.97 1.15 7.00
CA LEU A 340 27.82 1.86 6.46
C LEU A 340 28.24 3.02 5.56
N PHE A 341 29.22 3.83 6.00
CA PHE A 341 29.71 4.97 5.23
C PHE A 341 30.38 4.54 3.92
N GLU A 342 31.22 3.50 3.97
CA GLU A 342 31.86 2.95 2.77
C GLU A 342 30.81 2.50 1.75
N GLN A 343 29.79 1.75 2.21
CA GLN A 343 28.71 1.23 1.37
C GLN A 343 27.78 2.31 0.79
N LEU A 344 27.72 3.49 1.41
CA LEU A 344 26.89 4.62 0.95
C LEU A 344 27.68 5.69 0.20
N SER A 345 29.02 5.67 0.25
CA SER A 345 29.89 6.75 -0.21
C SER A 345 29.63 7.20 -1.65
N THR A 346 29.29 6.26 -2.53
CA THR A 346 29.06 6.53 -3.96
C THR A 346 27.57 6.65 -4.33
N LYS A 347 26.66 6.36 -3.39
CA LYS A 347 25.22 6.19 -3.64
C LYS A 347 24.45 7.51 -3.54
N GLN A 348 23.57 7.73 -4.51
CA GLN A 348 22.58 8.80 -4.52
C GLN A 348 21.27 8.29 -3.93
N SER A 349 21.13 8.43 -2.62
CA SER A 349 19.98 7.91 -1.85
C SER A 349 19.30 9.00 -1.02
N LEU A 350 18.02 8.80 -0.75
CA LEU A 350 17.25 9.56 0.24
C LEU A 350 16.90 8.66 1.42
N LEU A 351 17.27 9.07 2.63
CA LEU A 351 16.87 8.39 3.87
C LEU A 351 15.84 9.22 4.63
N ILE A 352 14.72 8.62 4.97
CA ILE A 352 13.77 9.18 5.93
C ILE A 352 14.07 8.57 7.30
N LEU A 353 14.54 9.38 8.23
CA LEU A 353 14.74 8.99 9.63
C LEU A 353 13.51 9.44 10.42
N ASP A 354 12.68 8.49 10.81
CA ASP A 354 11.41 8.77 11.48
C ASP A 354 11.55 8.73 13.00
N ASN A 355 10.88 9.67 13.68
CA ASN A 355 10.79 9.76 15.15
C ASN A 355 12.11 10.13 15.84
N PHE A 356 12.91 11.05 15.28
CA PHE A 356 14.26 11.37 15.77
C PHE A 356 14.30 12.21 17.06
N GLU A 357 13.17 12.69 17.59
CA GLU A 357 13.13 13.61 18.74
C GLU A 357 13.79 13.08 20.04
N HIS A 358 13.92 11.77 20.19
CA HIS A 358 14.54 11.13 21.35
C HIS A 358 16.03 10.81 21.13
N LEU A 359 16.55 11.09 19.93
CA LEU A 359 17.91 10.74 19.47
C LEU A 359 18.77 11.98 19.18
N LEU A 360 18.35 13.15 19.67
CA LEU A 360 19.01 14.43 19.41
C LEU A 360 20.46 14.46 19.92
N GLU A 361 20.76 13.70 20.98
CA GLU A 361 22.14 13.51 21.48
C GLU A 361 23.07 12.80 20.47
N HIS A 362 22.51 12.18 19.42
CA HIS A 362 23.24 11.54 18.35
C HIS A 362 23.27 12.37 17.06
N ASN A 363 22.98 13.69 17.12
CA ASN A 363 23.02 14.58 15.95
C ASN A 363 24.41 14.65 15.26
N ALA A 364 25.48 14.31 15.97
CA ALA A 364 26.83 14.18 15.41
C ALA A 364 26.88 13.13 14.29
N LEU A 365 26.14 12.01 14.41
CA LEU A 365 26.03 10.99 13.36
C LEU A 365 25.42 11.57 12.08
N ILE A 366 24.42 12.44 12.20
CA ILE A 366 23.78 13.12 11.06
C ILE A 366 24.78 14.02 10.35
N SER A 367 25.55 14.79 11.12
CA SER A 367 26.62 15.64 10.59
C SER A 367 27.69 14.82 9.86
N GLU A 368 28.08 13.67 10.41
CA GLU A 368 29.05 12.76 9.80
C GLU A 368 28.52 12.13 8.50
N LEU A 369 27.27 11.67 8.48
CA LEU A 369 26.60 11.15 7.27
C LEU A 369 26.63 12.20 6.16
N LEU A 370 26.24 13.44 6.45
CA LEU A 370 26.23 14.52 5.48
C LEU A 370 27.64 14.91 5.03
N THR A 371 28.63 14.88 5.93
CA THR A 371 30.00 15.25 5.58
C THR A 371 30.68 14.18 4.71
N LYS A 372 30.46 12.90 5.02
CA LYS A 372 31.13 11.77 4.35
C LYS A 372 30.43 11.29 3.07
N LEU A 373 29.13 11.56 2.92
CA LEU A 373 28.31 10.97 1.85
C LEU A 373 27.69 12.05 0.97
N GLU A 374 28.48 12.65 0.07
CA GLU A 374 28.13 13.85 -0.70
C GLU A 374 26.79 13.77 -1.44
N LYS A 375 26.41 12.58 -1.94
CA LYS A 375 25.18 12.36 -2.72
C LYS A 375 23.98 11.95 -1.87
N LEU A 376 24.15 11.83 -0.55
CA LEU A 376 23.08 11.50 0.39
C LEU A 376 22.22 12.73 0.71
N LYS A 377 20.90 12.52 0.73
CA LYS A 377 19.94 13.44 1.35
C LYS A 377 19.19 12.76 2.50
N LEU A 378 18.87 13.55 3.51
CA LEU A 378 18.16 13.12 4.71
C LEU A 378 16.88 13.93 4.87
N VAL A 379 15.78 13.23 5.13
CA VAL A 379 14.55 13.81 5.68
C VAL A 379 14.36 13.27 7.09
N ILE A 380 14.24 14.14 8.08
CA ILE A 380 14.04 13.75 9.47
C ILE A 380 12.62 14.13 9.88
N THR A 381 11.89 13.23 10.53
CA THR A 381 10.67 13.62 11.25
C THR A 381 11.00 13.76 12.74
N SER A 382 10.65 14.91 13.31
CA SER A 382 10.93 15.20 14.72
C SER A 382 9.88 16.15 15.32
N ARG A 383 9.80 16.19 16.64
CA ARG A 383 8.99 17.18 17.39
C ARG A 383 9.73 18.46 17.73
N VAL A 384 11.05 18.45 17.57
CA VAL A 384 11.94 19.58 17.79
C VAL A 384 13.05 19.56 16.73
N PRO A 385 13.67 20.72 16.42
CA PRO A 385 14.80 20.76 15.51
C PRO A 385 15.97 19.88 15.98
N VAL A 386 16.75 19.34 15.02
CA VAL A 386 17.97 18.56 15.29
C VAL A 386 19.13 19.47 15.74
N ASN A 387 19.05 20.76 15.42
CA ASN A 387 19.99 21.82 15.77
C ASN A 387 21.40 21.58 15.22
N ILE A 388 21.49 21.31 13.91
CA ILE A 388 22.77 21.30 13.20
C ILE A 388 22.80 22.37 12.09
N PRO A 389 23.97 22.95 11.75
CA PRO A 389 24.03 24.11 10.86
C PRO A 389 23.47 23.90 9.44
N SER A 390 23.49 22.68 8.93
CA SER A 390 23.00 22.31 7.58
C SER A 390 21.51 21.96 7.54
N GLU A 391 20.81 22.08 8.67
CA GLU A 391 19.40 21.72 8.80
C GLU A 391 18.49 22.75 8.12
N TRP A 392 17.68 22.28 7.17
CA TRP A 392 16.53 23.02 6.68
C TRP A 392 15.30 22.60 7.47
N LEU A 393 14.65 23.56 8.13
CA LEU A 393 13.47 23.28 8.94
C LEU A 393 12.20 23.50 8.10
N PHE A 394 11.28 22.54 8.16
CA PHE A 394 9.93 22.67 7.63
C PHE A 394 8.92 22.48 8.76
N ASP A 395 8.35 23.59 9.23
CA ASP A 395 7.33 23.57 10.27
C ASP A 395 5.98 23.17 9.68
N LEU A 396 5.51 21.99 10.10
CA LEU A 396 4.28 21.41 9.62
C LEU A 396 3.12 21.77 10.56
N HIS A 397 2.14 22.45 10.00
CA HIS A 397 0.95 22.91 10.73
C HIS A 397 -0.25 21.96 10.54
N GLY A 398 -1.33 22.26 11.26
CA GLY A 398 -2.61 21.56 11.12
C GLY A 398 -3.18 21.70 9.71
N LEU A 399 -4.03 20.77 9.33
CA LEU A 399 -4.74 20.81 8.05
C LEU A 399 -5.62 22.06 7.96
N ASP A 400 -5.79 22.57 6.73
CA ASP A 400 -6.69 23.69 6.51
C ASP A 400 -8.12 23.35 6.97
N TYR A 401 -8.74 24.30 7.65
CA TYR A 401 -10.12 24.25 8.16
C TYR A 401 -10.91 25.52 7.83
N SER A 402 -10.40 26.37 6.93
CA SER A 402 -10.99 27.67 6.62
C SER A 402 -12.22 27.60 5.72
N GLN A 403 -12.35 26.54 4.91
CA GLN A 403 -13.44 26.37 3.94
C GLN A 403 -14.25 25.10 4.18
N GLU A 404 -15.46 25.06 3.62
CA GLU A 404 -16.38 23.92 3.74
C GLU A 404 -15.84 22.60 3.13
N ASN A 405 -14.97 22.70 2.13
CA ASN A 405 -14.30 21.57 1.48
C ASN A 405 -12.83 21.42 1.92
N SER A 406 -12.47 21.93 3.10
CA SER A 406 -11.09 21.91 3.54
C SER A 406 -10.56 20.49 3.81
N GLU A 407 -9.24 20.39 3.92
CA GLU A 407 -8.55 19.13 4.16
C GLU A 407 -8.91 18.52 5.51
N ALA A 408 -9.06 19.35 6.56
CA ALA A 408 -9.47 18.91 7.89
C ALA A 408 -10.90 18.31 7.89
N ILE A 409 -11.85 18.96 7.19
CA ILE A 409 -13.23 18.48 7.07
C ILE A 409 -13.26 17.17 6.28
N THR A 410 -12.50 17.09 5.19
CA THR A 410 -12.38 15.88 4.37
C THR A 410 -11.80 14.71 5.18
N LEU A 411 -10.73 14.95 5.95
CA LEU A 411 -10.12 13.92 6.80
C LEU A 411 -11.11 13.44 7.86
N PHE A 412 -11.80 14.36 8.54
CA PHE A 412 -12.79 14.04 9.54
C PHE A 412 -13.95 13.22 8.96
N ALA A 413 -14.49 13.64 7.81
CA ALA A 413 -15.55 12.89 7.12
C ALA A 413 -15.09 11.49 6.70
N ASN A 414 -13.86 11.34 6.19
CA ASN A 414 -13.28 10.04 5.85
C ASN A 414 -13.07 9.16 7.09
N ALA A 415 -12.72 9.75 8.23
CA ALA A 415 -12.62 9.05 9.50
C ALA A 415 -13.99 8.54 9.99
N ILE A 416 -15.04 9.36 9.90
CA ILE A 416 -16.40 8.91 10.24
C ILE A 416 -16.89 7.84 9.26
N LYS A 417 -16.65 8.01 7.94
CA LYS A 417 -17.07 7.03 6.92
C LYS A 417 -16.49 5.63 7.14
N ARG A 418 -15.32 5.51 7.78
CA ARG A 418 -14.75 4.22 8.16
C ARG A 418 -15.61 3.45 9.18
N GLN A 419 -16.44 4.16 9.95
CA GLN A 419 -17.32 3.59 10.99
C GLN A 419 -18.80 3.64 10.58
N ASP A 420 -19.20 4.68 9.87
CA ASP A 420 -20.53 4.90 9.31
C ASP A 420 -20.40 5.27 7.82
N PRO A 421 -20.37 4.29 6.91
CA PRO A 421 -20.19 4.52 5.48
C PRO A 421 -21.26 5.39 4.82
N LYS A 422 -22.40 5.61 5.47
CA LYS A 422 -23.48 6.48 4.98
C LYS A 422 -23.28 7.94 5.36
N PHE A 423 -22.31 8.25 6.24
CA PHE A 423 -22.05 9.62 6.65
C PHE A 423 -21.67 10.47 5.44
N GLN A 424 -22.44 11.53 5.23
CA GLN A 424 -22.15 12.57 4.26
C GLN A 424 -22.15 13.91 4.99
N ILE A 425 -21.23 14.77 4.58
CA ILE A 425 -21.29 16.18 4.94
C ILE A 425 -22.47 16.78 4.18
N ASN A 426 -23.34 17.47 4.90
CA ASN A 426 -24.50 18.17 4.34
C ASN A 426 -24.70 19.48 5.11
N SER A 427 -25.62 20.32 4.63
CA SER A 427 -25.89 21.64 5.22
C SER A 427 -26.24 21.59 6.71
N SER A 428 -26.80 20.48 7.21
CA SER A 428 -27.20 20.34 8.61
C SER A 428 -26.05 20.01 9.58
N ASN A 429 -24.92 19.45 9.08
CA ASN A 429 -23.80 19.02 9.92
C ASN A 429 -22.48 19.73 9.64
N LEU A 430 -22.38 20.43 8.51
CA LEU A 430 -21.17 21.09 8.04
C LEU A 430 -20.63 22.12 9.04
N GLU A 431 -21.50 22.95 9.63
CA GLU A 431 -21.11 23.95 10.62
C GLU A 431 -20.48 23.29 11.86
N ILE A 432 -21.10 22.22 12.37
CA ILE A 432 -20.60 21.48 13.54
C ILE A 432 -19.24 20.85 13.23
N VAL A 433 -19.09 20.24 12.05
CA VAL A 433 -17.83 19.64 11.61
C VAL A 433 -16.73 20.70 11.46
N GLY A 434 -17.05 21.88 10.90
CA GLY A 434 -16.14 23.02 10.83
C GLY A 434 -15.73 23.52 12.21
N GLN A 435 -16.66 23.62 13.16
CA GLN A 435 -16.36 24.00 14.55
C GLN A 435 -15.45 22.98 15.25
N ILE A 436 -15.67 21.67 15.02
CA ILE A 436 -14.78 20.61 15.53
C ILE A 436 -13.38 20.78 14.91
N ALA A 437 -13.29 20.94 13.58
CA ALA A 437 -12.02 21.12 12.89
C ALA A 437 -11.23 22.33 13.41
N LYS A 438 -11.93 23.45 13.64
CA LYS A 438 -11.37 24.68 14.22
C LYS A 438 -10.91 24.48 15.67
N LYS A 439 -11.73 23.86 16.53
CA LYS A 439 -11.37 23.58 17.94
C LYS A 439 -10.15 22.67 18.05
N LEU A 440 -9.99 21.75 17.11
CA LEU A 440 -8.84 20.85 17.02
C LEU A 440 -7.68 21.44 16.22
N ALA A 441 -7.78 22.70 15.78
CA ALA A 441 -6.80 23.41 14.98
C ALA A 441 -6.27 22.60 13.77
N GLY A 442 -7.14 21.79 13.15
CA GLY A 442 -6.78 20.93 12.03
C GLY A 442 -5.83 19.77 12.36
N LEU A 443 -5.62 19.42 13.64
CA LEU A 443 -4.73 18.34 14.06
C LEU A 443 -5.25 16.97 13.58
N PRO A 444 -4.57 16.27 12.64
CA PRO A 444 -5.07 15.04 12.03
C PRO A 444 -5.48 13.95 13.03
N LEU A 445 -4.61 13.63 13.99
CA LEU A 445 -4.90 12.60 14.98
C LEU A 445 -6.13 12.95 15.84
N ALA A 446 -6.26 14.21 16.26
CA ALA A 446 -7.42 14.62 17.05
C ALA A 446 -8.71 14.54 16.22
N LEU A 447 -8.67 14.86 14.93
CA LEU A 447 -9.81 14.70 14.02
C LEU A 447 -10.22 13.23 13.90
N GLU A 448 -9.26 12.33 13.71
CA GLU A 448 -9.55 10.89 13.65
C GLU A 448 -10.10 10.33 14.97
N LEU A 449 -9.59 10.79 16.12
CA LEU A 449 -10.10 10.41 17.44
C LEU A 449 -11.50 10.96 17.68
N ALA A 450 -11.74 12.24 17.40
CA ALA A 450 -13.07 12.85 17.55
C ALA A 450 -14.12 12.17 16.66
N ALA A 451 -13.74 11.73 15.45
CA ALA A 451 -14.61 10.96 14.57
C ALA A 451 -15.03 9.61 15.18
N SER A 452 -14.22 9.01 16.06
CA SER A 452 -14.52 7.75 16.74
C SER A 452 -15.54 7.87 17.89
N TRP A 453 -15.73 9.08 18.44
CA TRP A 453 -16.64 9.31 19.55
C TRP A 453 -18.12 9.40 19.14
N LYS A 454 -18.43 9.39 17.84
CA LYS A 454 -19.81 9.39 17.32
C LYS A 454 -20.65 8.24 17.88
N ASN A 455 -20.04 7.11 18.23
CA ASN A 455 -20.73 5.91 18.75
C ASN A 455 -20.93 5.91 20.27
N SER A 456 -20.35 6.87 21.01
CA SER A 456 -20.37 6.84 22.48
C SER A 456 -21.63 7.46 23.10
N TYR A 457 -22.51 8.06 22.29
CA TYR A 457 -23.71 8.77 22.75
C TYR A 457 -24.96 8.53 21.87
N SER A 458 -24.96 7.50 21.02
CA SER A 458 -26.11 7.12 20.18
C SER A 458 -26.85 5.90 20.70
#